data_AF-A0A4Q1APP7-F1
#
_entry.id   AF-A0A4Q1APP7-F1
#
_cell.length_a   1.000
_cell.length_b   1.000
_cell.length_c   1.000
_cell.angle_alpha   90.00
_cell.angle_beta   90.00
_cell.angle_gamma   90.00
#
_symmetry.space_group_name_H-M   'P 1'
#
loop_
_entity.id
_entity.type
_entity.pdbx_description
1 polymer ?
#
loop_
_entity_poly.entity_id
_entity_poly.type
_entity_poly.pdbx_seq_one_letter_code
_entity_poly.pdbx_strand_id
1 'polypeptide(L)'
;MKKIKTIILVMLFALTLNAQEQKSKTDKFKINELIILPHIGKVLKDNLKELNVTDIQMQRVSKEVKQIFPPKFQALIREAFPIEKRVQRKVLKGATPDELKEDLDKIAQLKREAINIKIEALNAFKKIFTQEQWSMITKLSK
;
A
#
# COMPACT_ATOMS: atom_id res chain seq x y z
N MET A 1 -35.96 50.00 3.04
CA MET A 1 -35.82 48.54 3.33
C MET A 1 -35.79 47.66 2.06
N LYS A 2 -35.02 48.00 1.01
CA LYS A 2 -34.86 47.11 -0.17
C LYS A 2 -33.41 46.88 -0.63
N LYS A 3 -32.42 47.58 -0.07
CA LYS A 3 -31.01 47.47 -0.50
C LYS A 3 -30.11 46.60 0.38
N ILE A 4 -30.59 46.16 1.56
CA ILE A 4 -29.81 45.32 2.49
C ILE A 4 -29.97 43.82 2.18
N LYS A 5 -31.03 43.42 1.47
CA LYS A 5 -31.28 42.00 1.13
C LYS A 5 -30.39 41.47 0.00
N THR A 6 -29.83 42.35 -0.84
CA THR A 6 -29.04 41.91 -2.02
C THR A 6 -27.58 41.58 -1.68
N ILE A 7 -27.03 42.15 -0.59
CA ILE A 7 -25.62 41.92 -0.22
C ILE A 7 -25.43 40.56 0.47
N ILE A 8 -26.44 40.08 1.20
CA ILE A 8 -26.38 38.78 1.89
C ILE A 8 -26.48 37.60 0.89
N LEU A 9 -27.13 37.80 -0.26
CA LEU A 9 -27.28 36.75 -1.28
C LEU A 9 -26.00 36.48 -2.08
N VAL A 10 -25.10 37.46 -2.20
CA VAL A 10 -23.81 37.29 -2.91
C VAL A 10 -22.74 36.68 -2.01
N MET A 11 -22.78 36.92 -0.69
CA MET A 11 -21.88 36.24 0.26
C MET A 11 -22.23 34.76 0.49
N LEU A 12 -23.49 34.36 0.35
CA LEU A 12 -23.86 32.94 0.46
C LEU A 12 -23.49 32.11 -0.77
N PHE A 13 -23.29 32.72 -1.94
CA PHE A 13 -22.89 32.00 -3.16
C PHE A 13 -21.37 31.83 -3.30
N ALA A 14 -20.58 32.63 -2.56
CA ALA A 14 -19.12 32.52 -2.54
C ALA A 14 -18.59 31.44 -1.56
N LEU A 15 -19.44 30.94 -0.65
CA LEU A 15 -19.05 29.90 0.33
C LEU A 15 -19.35 28.47 -0.13
N THR A 16 -20.08 28.27 -1.23
CA THR A 16 -20.40 26.92 -1.74
C THR A 16 -19.48 26.44 -2.87
N LEU A 17 -18.60 27.29 -3.40
CA LEU A 17 -17.64 26.91 -4.45
C LEU A 17 -16.31 26.36 -3.93
N ASN A 18 -16.06 26.41 -2.61
CA ASN A 18 -14.84 25.86 -2.00
C ASN A 18 -15.05 24.56 -1.21
N ALA A 19 -16.26 23.97 -1.26
CA ALA A 19 -16.61 22.78 -0.48
C ALA A 19 -16.63 21.47 -1.29
N GLN A 20 -16.08 21.46 -2.49
CA GLN A 20 -15.98 20.25 -3.31
C GLN A 20 -14.65 20.09 -4.04
N GLU A 21 -13.54 20.52 -3.43
CA GLU A 21 -12.38 19.61 -3.44
C GLU A 21 -12.71 18.48 -2.46
N GLN A 22 -13.58 17.59 -2.94
CA GLN A 22 -13.60 16.23 -2.49
C GLN A 22 -12.14 15.81 -2.55
N LYS A 23 -11.49 15.67 -1.39
CA LYS A 23 -10.32 14.81 -1.23
C LYS A 23 -10.76 13.47 -1.80
N SER A 24 -10.62 13.32 -3.12
CA SER A 24 -10.19 12.08 -3.72
C SER A 24 -9.13 11.61 -2.76
N LYS A 25 -9.45 10.57 -1.99
CA LYS A 25 -8.44 9.72 -1.40
C LYS A 25 -7.62 9.33 -2.61
N THR A 26 -6.62 10.15 -2.90
CA THR A 26 -5.71 9.99 -4.03
C THR A 26 -5.28 8.56 -3.84
N ASP A 27 -5.72 7.71 -4.76
CA ASP A 27 -5.51 6.28 -4.69
C ASP A 27 -4.00 6.16 -4.52
N LYS A 28 -3.58 5.91 -3.28
CA LYS A 28 -2.21 6.16 -2.86
C LYS A 28 -1.40 5.26 -3.73
N PHE A 29 -0.69 5.85 -4.68
CA PHE A 29 0.17 5.20 -5.65
C PHE A 29 0.58 3.81 -5.17
N LYS A 30 -0.23 2.83 -5.56
CA LYS A 30 0.05 1.45 -5.24
C LYS A 30 0.99 1.08 -6.34
N ILE A 31 2.18 0.60 -5.99
CA ILE A 31 2.75 -0.46 -6.81
C ILE A 31 1.65 -1.52 -6.80
N ASN A 32 0.77 -1.49 -7.82
CA ASN A 32 -0.32 -2.42 -7.93
C ASN A 32 0.38 -3.75 -8.18
N GLU A 33 0.41 -4.55 -7.13
CA GLU A 33 0.91 -5.89 -7.20
C GLU A 33 -0.04 -6.65 -8.13
N LEU A 34 0.50 -7.14 -9.24
CA LEU A 34 -0.24 -8.07 -10.11
C LEU A 34 -0.63 -9.34 -9.34
N ILE A 35 0.06 -9.63 -8.23
CA ILE A 35 -0.15 -10.77 -7.35
C ILE A 35 -0.41 -10.26 -5.94
N ILE A 36 -1.64 -10.42 -5.45
CA ILE A 36 -1.99 -10.07 -4.07
C ILE A 36 -1.64 -11.24 -3.16
N LEU A 37 -0.71 -11.01 -2.23
CA LEU A 37 -0.34 -11.98 -1.19
C LEU A 37 -1.03 -11.66 0.14
N PRO A 38 -1.36 -12.67 0.97
CA PRO A 38 -2.08 -12.47 2.20
C PRO A 38 -1.29 -11.66 3.22
N HIS A 39 -1.97 -10.74 3.90
CA HIS A 39 -1.36 -9.89 4.92
C HIS A 39 -1.38 -10.60 6.30
N ILE A 40 -0.46 -11.54 6.50
CA ILE A 40 -0.41 -12.37 7.71
C ILE A 40 -0.32 -11.55 9.01
N GLY A 41 0.40 -10.43 9.01
CA GLY A 41 0.45 -9.56 10.19
C GLY A 41 -0.91 -9.00 10.62
N LYS A 42 -1.88 -8.92 9.70
CA LYS A 42 -3.26 -8.50 9.98
C LYS A 42 -4.07 -9.68 10.49
N VAL A 43 -3.96 -10.84 9.84
CA VAL A 43 -4.57 -12.09 10.31
C VAL A 43 -4.17 -12.39 11.75
N LEU A 44 -2.89 -12.27 12.09
CA LEU A 44 -2.41 -12.43 13.46
C LEU A 44 -3.06 -11.43 14.40
N LYS A 45 -3.03 -10.13 14.06
CA LYS A 45 -3.61 -9.07 14.90
C LYS A 45 -5.09 -9.33 15.20
N ASP A 46 -5.83 -9.80 14.21
CA ASP A 46 -7.28 -9.96 14.30
C ASP A 46 -7.67 -11.29 14.99
N ASN A 47 -6.75 -12.28 15.09
CA ASN A 47 -7.07 -13.65 15.56
C ASN A 47 -6.10 -14.20 16.63
N LEU A 48 -5.39 -13.34 17.38
CA LEU A 48 -4.37 -13.77 18.36
C LEU A 48 -4.85 -14.86 19.34
N LYS A 49 -6.08 -14.70 19.86
CA LYS A 49 -6.66 -15.65 20.84
C LYS A 49 -6.96 -17.01 20.21
N GLU A 50 -7.61 -17.03 19.04
CA GLU A 50 -7.97 -18.25 18.33
C GLU A 50 -6.73 -19.05 17.88
N LEU A 51 -5.67 -18.32 17.51
CA LEU A 51 -4.40 -18.91 17.10
C LEU A 51 -3.50 -19.36 18.26
N ASN A 52 -3.92 -19.11 19.51
CA ASN A 52 -3.12 -19.38 20.73
C ASN A 52 -1.67 -18.90 20.58
N VAL A 53 -1.47 -17.70 20.04
CA VAL A 53 -0.12 -17.16 19.79
C VAL A 53 0.54 -16.80 21.11
N THR A 54 1.76 -17.29 21.33
CA THR A 54 2.51 -16.99 22.56
C THR A 54 3.27 -15.67 22.47
N ASP A 55 3.63 -15.09 23.62
CA ASP A 55 4.46 -13.88 23.67
C ASP A 55 5.83 -14.10 22.99
N ILE A 56 6.42 -15.30 23.14
CA ILE A 56 7.67 -15.67 22.48
C ILE A 56 7.50 -15.61 20.95
N GLN A 57 6.40 -16.16 20.43
CA GLN A 57 6.11 -16.08 18.99
C GLN A 57 5.91 -14.63 18.53
N MET A 58 5.23 -13.80 19.33
CA MET A 58 5.07 -12.37 18.99
C MET A 58 6.38 -11.59 19.01
N GLN A 59 7.28 -11.90 19.94
CA GLN A 59 8.64 -11.33 19.95
C GLN A 59 9.42 -11.74 18.70
N ARG A 60 9.34 -13.02 18.31
CA ARG A 60 9.93 -13.51 17.05
C ARG A 60 9.34 -12.82 15.84
N VAL A 61 8.00 -12.66 15.76
CA VAL A 61 7.34 -11.91 14.67
C VAL A 61 7.86 -10.47 14.60
N SER A 62 8.04 -9.82 15.74
CA SER A 62 8.56 -8.45 15.78
C SER A 62 9.97 -8.38 15.18
N LYS A 63 10.88 -9.23 15.67
CA LYS A 63 12.31 -9.23 15.32
C LYS A 63 12.58 -9.78 13.92
N GLU A 64 12.03 -10.95 13.60
CA GLU A 64 12.33 -11.68 12.37
C GLU A 64 11.50 -11.19 11.19
N VAL A 65 10.37 -10.51 11.43
CA VAL A 65 9.48 -10.06 10.34
C VAL A 65 9.30 -8.55 10.31
N LYS A 66 8.71 -7.96 11.36
CA LYS A 66 8.28 -6.54 11.33
C LYS A 66 9.43 -5.55 11.23
N GLN A 67 10.58 -5.88 11.82
CA GLN A 67 11.77 -5.03 11.75
C GLN A 67 12.53 -5.17 10.43
N ILE A 68 12.34 -6.27 9.69
CA ILE A 68 13.16 -6.60 8.52
C ILE A 68 12.44 -6.27 7.21
N PHE A 69 11.26 -6.84 7.00
CA PHE A 69 10.63 -6.81 5.67
C PHE A 69 9.89 -5.51 5.35
N PRO A 70 9.12 -4.87 6.26
CA PRO A 70 8.48 -3.60 5.97
C PRO A 70 9.47 -2.50 5.56
N PRO A 71 10.63 -2.29 6.23
CA PRO A 71 11.61 -1.31 5.78
C PRO A 71 12.17 -1.60 4.38
N LYS A 72 12.49 -2.86 4.07
CA LYS A 72 12.95 -3.28 2.74
C LYS A 72 11.89 -3.01 1.67
N PHE A 73 10.64 -3.37 1.92
CA PHE A 73 9.54 -3.11 1.01
C PHE A 73 9.34 -1.60 0.77
N GLN A 74 9.37 -0.79 1.83
CA GLN A 74 9.25 0.67 1.73
C GLN A 74 10.38 1.31 0.95
N ALA A 75 11.60 0.75 1.00
CA ALA A 75 12.70 1.22 0.17
C ALA A 75 12.40 1.05 -1.33
N LEU A 76 11.85 -0.09 -1.74
CA LEU A 76 11.43 -0.32 -3.13
C LEU A 76 10.31 0.62 -3.56
N ILE A 77 9.34 0.89 -2.67
CA ILE A 77 8.28 1.88 -2.95
C ILE A 77 8.88 3.26 -3.22
N ARG A 78 9.83 3.69 -2.37
CA ARG A 78 10.50 4.99 -2.54
C ARG A 78 11.29 5.06 -3.85
N GLU A 79 11.89 3.96 -4.29
CA GLU A 79 12.62 3.88 -5.55
C GLU A 79 11.69 3.90 -6.77
N ALA A 80 10.58 3.16 -6.73
CA ALA A 80 9.62 3.09 -7.84
C ALA A 80 8.86 4.40 -8.04
N PHE A 81 8.55 5.12 -6.96
CA PHE A 81 7.74 6.33 -6.99
C PHE A 81 8.18 7.40 -8.01
N PRO A 82 9.45 7.87 -8.00
CA PRO A 82 9.89 8.85 -8.98
C PRO A 82 9.91 8.33 -10.41
N ILE A 83 10.12 7.02 -10.63
CA ILE A 83 10.16 6.39 -11.96
C ILE A 83 8.75 6.38 -12.56
N GLU A 84 7.77 5.87 -11.83
CA GLU A 84 6.39 5.87 -12.27
C GLU A 84 5.87 7.32 -12.50
N LYS A 85 6.27 8.31 -11.69
CA LYS A 85 5.99 9.74 -11.94
C LYS A 85 6.67 10.29 -13.19
N ARG A 86 7.87 9.81 -13.52
CA ARG A 86 8.56 10.15 -14.78
C ARG A 86 7.82 9.56 -15.97
N VAL A 87 7.43 8.29 -15.92
CA VAL A 87 6.63 7.62 -16.97
C VAL A 87 5.32 8.37 -17.20
N GLN A 88 4.55 8.67 -16.13
CA GLN A 88 3.30 9.44 -16.23
C GLN A 88 3.50 10.76 -16.99
N ARG A 89 4.55 11.52 -16.64
CA ARG A 89 4.85 12.79 -17.32
C ARG A 89 5.29 12.63 -18.77
N LYS A 90 6.09 11.60 -19.08
CA LYS A 90 6.55 11.32 -20.45
C LYS A 90 5.39 10.89 -21.35
N VAL A 91 4.50 10.03 -20.86
CA VAL A 91 3.28 9.62 -21.58
C VAL A 91 2.40 10.82 -21.93
N LEU A 92 2.18 11.73 -20.97
CA LEU A 92 1.42 12.97 -21.23
C LEU A 92 2.07 13.89 -22.28
N LYS A 93 3.36 13.71 -22.57
CA LYS A 93 4.10 14.42 -23.62
C LYS A 93 4.18 13.64 -24.94
N GLY A 94 3.51 12.49 -25.05
CA GLY A 94 3.47 11.67 -26.25
C GLY A 94 4.61 10.66 -26.38
N ALA A 95 5.33 10.34 -25.31
CA ALA A 95 6.37 9.32 -25.35
C ALA A 95 5.81 7.95 -25.77
N THR A 96 6.55 7.27 -26.65
CA THR A 96 6.26 5.93 -27.15
C THR A 96 6.70 4.84 -26.15
N PRO A 97 6.23 3.60 -26.30
CA PRO A 97 6.70 2.49 -25.48
C PRO A 97 8.22 2.29 -25.51
N ASP A 98 8.86 2.46 -26.67
CA ASP A 98 10.31 2.28 -26.83
C ASP A 98 11.10 3.33 -26.03
N GLU A 99 10.65 4.59 -26.02
CA GLU A 99 11.25 5.68 -25.22
C GLU A 99 11.03 5.53 -23.71
N LEU A 100 10.09 4.67 -23.31
CA LEU A 100 9.78 4.35 -21.92
C LEU A 100 10.40 3.04 -21.46
N LYS A 101 11.04 2.28 -22.35
CA LYS A 101 11.49 0.91 -22.12
C LYS A 101 12.26 0.75 -20.81
N GLU A 102 13.31 1.55 -20.59
CA GLU A 102 14.15 1.44 -19.40
C GLU A 102 13.39 1.75 -18.10
N ASP A 103 12.54 2.78 -18.11
CA ASP A 103 11.72 3.15 -16.95
C ASP A 103 10.72 2.02 -16.63
N LEU A 104 10.11 1.41 -17.66
CA LEU A 104 9.15 0.31 -17.52
C LEU A 104 9.83 -0.99 -17.04
N ASP A 105 10.98 -1.34 -17.60
CA ASP A 105 11.78 -2.50 -17.19
C ASP A 105 12.19 -2.39 -15.73
N LYS A 106 12.61 -1.18 -15.30
CA LYS A 106 12.97 -0.94 -13.90
C LYS A 106 11.76 -1.06 -12.97
N ILE A 107 10.59 -0.55 -13.36
CA ILE A 107 9.35 -0.74 -12.59
C ILE A 107 9.01 -2.23 -12.48
N ALA A 108 9.14 -3.00 -13.56
CA ALA A 108 8.88 -4.44 -13.56
C ALA A 108 9.83 -5.19 -12.62
N GLN A 109 11.13 -4.83 -12.64
CA GLN A 109 12.13 -5.36 -11.72
C GLN A 109 11.75 -5.07 -10.26
N LEU A 110 11.46 -3.81 -9.91
CA LEU A 110 11.11 -3.41 -8.54
C LEU A 110 9.84 -4.12 -8.05
N LYS A 111 8.85 -4.31 -8.93
CA LYS A 111 7.64 -5.11 -8.63
C LYS A 111 7.98 -6.54 -8.26
N ARG A 112 8.85 -7.19 -9.04
CA ARG A 112 9.31 -8.57 -8.75
C ARG A 112 10.04 -8.64 -7.41
N GLU A 113 10.94 -7.72 -7.13
CA GLU A 113 11.68 -7.65 -5.87
C GLU A 113 10.72 -7.44 -4.67
N ALA A 114 9.70 -6.60 -4.83
CA ALA A 114 8.69 -6.39 -3.81
C ALA A 114 7.89 -7.66 -3.50
N ILE A 115 7.54 -8.45 -4.52
CA ILE A 115 6.90 -9.76 -4.34
C ILE A 115 7.84 -10.76 -3.65
N ASN A 116 9.13 -10.78 -4.01
CA ASN A 116 10.12 -11.65 -3.35
C ASN A 116 10.20 -11.36 -1.85
N ILE A 117 10.25 -10.07 -1.45
CA ILE A 117 10.25 -9.67 -0.03
C ILE A 117 9.02 -10.21 0.70
N LYS A 118 7.84 -10.19 0.06
CA LYS A 118 6.62 -10.73 0.66
C LYS A 118 6.66 -12.25 0.80
N ILE A 119 7.17 -12.96 -0.20
CA ILE A 119 7.37 -14.42 -0.13
C ILE A 119 8.34 -14.76 1.01
N GLU A 120 9.45 -14.04 1.14
CA GLU A 120 10.40 -14.21 2.24
C GLU A 120 9.75 -13.95 3.60
N ALA A 121 8.94 -12.90 3.73
CA ALA A 121 8.20 -12.60 4.95
C ALA A 121 7.21 -13.72 5.31
N LEU A 122 6.48 -14.27 4.34
CA LEU A 122 5.59 -15.43 4.54
C LEU A 122 6.37 -16.65 5.03
N ASN A 123 7.53 -16.92 4.44
CA ASN A 123 8.40 -18.01 4.85
C ASN A 123 8.94 -17.80 6.28
N ALA A 124 9.26 -16.57 6.66
CA ALA A 124 9.66 -16.23 8.02
C ALA A 124 8.51 -16.47 9.02
N PHE A 125 7.29 -16.03 8.70
CA PHE A 125 6.12 -16.35 9.52
C PHE A 125 5.92 -17.87 9.68
N LYS A 126 5.99 -18.64 8.59
CA LYS A 126 5.83 -20.10 8.63
C LYS A 126 6.83 -20.78 9.57
N LYS A 127 8.04 -20.25 9.75
CA LYS A 127 9.07 -20.76 10.67
C LYS A 127 8.83 -20.40 12.15
N ILE A 128 7.93 -19.47 12.43
CA ILE A 128 7.63 -19.01 13.80
C ILE A 128 6.50 -19.83 14.43
N PHE A 129 5.54 -20.24 13.62
CA PHE A 129 4.33 -20.94 14.06
C PHE A 129 4.45 -22.46 13.91
N THR A 130 3.67 -23.19 14.72
CA THR A 130 3.53 -24.64 14.52
C THR A 130 2.79 -24.94 13.22
N GLN A 131 2.82 -26.21 12.80
CA GLN A 131 2.11 -26.63 11.59
C GLN A 131 0.59 -26.42 11.72
N GLU A 132 0.03 -26.67 12.90
CA GLU A 132 -1.39 -26.49 13.21
C GLU A 132 -1.78 -25.00 13.15
N GLN A 133 -1.00 -24.15 13.83
CA GLN A 133 -1.20 -22.70 13.80
C GLN A 133 -1.06 -22.15 12.38
N TRP A 134 -0.06 -22.59 11.62
CA TRP A 134 0.12 -22.16 10.24
C TRP A 134 -1.05 -22.59 9.35
N SER A 135 -1.56 -23.81 9.52
CA SER A 135 -2.75 -24.28 8.81
C SER A 135 -3.95 -23.37 9.10
N MET A 136 -4.17 -23.01 10.36
CA MET A 136 -5.24 -22.08 10.74
C MET A 136 -5.05 -20.68 10.17
N ILE A 137 -3.84 -20.13 10.24
CA ILE A 137 -3.47 -18.85 9.62
C ILE A 137 -3.80 -18.85 8.13
N THR A 138 -3.43 -19.91 7.40
CA THR A 138 -3.69 -19.98 5.96
C THR A 138 -5.18 -20.07 5.62
N LYS A 139 -6.01 -20.69 6.47
CA LYS A 139 -7.47 -20.72 6.33
C LYS A 139 -8.08 -19.33 6.51
N LEU A 140 -7.62 -18.60 7.53
CA LEU A 140 -8.05 -17.23 7.84
C LEU A 140 -7.52 -16.17 6.85
N SER A 141 -6.61 -16.56 5.95
CA SER A 141 -5.96 -15.69 4.97
C SER A 141 -6.58 -15.73 3.58
N LYS A 142 -7.58 -16.61 3.37
CA LYS A 142 -8.35 -16.73 2.13
C LYS A 142 -9.56 -15.81 2.15
#